data_AF-G0QGD9-F1
#
_entry.id   AF-G0QGD9-F1
#
_cell.length_a   1.000
_cell.length_b   1.000
_cell.length_c   1.000
_cell.angle_alpha   90.00
_cell.angle_beta   90.00
_cell.angle_gamma   90.00
#
_symmetry.space_group_name_H-M   'P 1'
#
loop_
_entity.id
_entity.type
_entity.pdbx_description
1 polymer ?
#
loop_
_entity_poly.entity_id
_entity_poly.type
_entity_poly.pdbx_seq_one_letter_code
_entity_poly.pdbx_strand_id
1 'polypeptide(L)'
;MCLTLLAAYYASAPEAVVNLGGFAVISSIIFGAANHFSKVSIHTGAMTFAAGAFITQIPSLTFTGLLLSIPVGWSRVRLDCHTRKQVIQGGMLGLACGVAASFI
;
A
#
# COMPACT_ATOMS: atom_id res chain seq x y z
N MET A 1 -4.53 1.92 -12.29
CA MET A 1 -3.23 1.29 -12.00
C MET A 1 -2.70 0.49 -13.19
N CYS A 2 -3.45 -0.46 -13.74
CA CYS A 2 -2.96 -1.29 -14.87
C CYS A 2 -2.57 -0.49 -16.12
N LEU A 3 -3.37 0.53 -16.51
CA LEU A 3 -3.02 1.40 -17.64
C LEU A 3 -1.77 2.23 -17.38
N THR A 4 -1.56 2.67 -16.13
CA THR A 4 -0.37 3.43 -15.73
C THR A 4 0.89 2.58 -15.75
N LEU A 5 0.80 1.33 -15.30
CA LEU A 5 1.88 0.35 -15.38
C LEU A 5 2.22 0.01 -16.84
N LEU A 6 1.20 -0.20 -17.67
CA LEU A 6 1.37 -0.49 -19.09
C LEU A 6 2.03 0.70 -19.82
N ALA A 7 1.61 1.92 -19.51
CA ALA A 7 2.23 3.14 -20.02
C ALA A 7 3.70 3.26 -19.57
N ALA A 8 4.00 2.98 -18.30
CA ALA A 8 5.38 2.99 -17.79
C ALA A 8 6.26 1.95 -18.50
N TYR A 9 5.74 0.76 -18.75
CA TYR A 9 6.44 -0.29 -19.51
C TYR A 9 6.75 0.16 -20.94
N TYR A 10 5.75 0.66 -21.68
CA TYR A 10 5.94 1.13 -23.06
C TYR A 10 6.78 2.40 -23.16
N ALA A 11 6.84 3.21 -22.11
CA ALA A 11 7.73 4.38 -22.02
C ALA A 11 9.17 4.01 -21.65
N SER A 12 9.51 2.72 -21.52
CA SER A 12 10.83 2.25 -21.07
C SER A 12 11.25 2.85 -19.72
N ALA A 13 10.29 2.98 -18.79
CA ALA A 13 10.57 3.41 -17.43
C ALA A 13 11.57 2.47 -16.73
N PRO A 14 12.30 2.96 -15.71
CA PRO A 14 13.23 2.11 -14.96
C PRO A 14 12.56 0.83 -14.45
N GLU A 15 13.27 -0.29 -14.49
CA GLU A 15 12.74 -1.61 -14.12
C GLU A 15 12.14 -1.60 -12.70
N ALA A 16 12.78 -0.89 -11.76
CA ALA A 16 12.27 -0.69 -10.41
C ALA A 16 10.85 -0.07 -10.38
N VAL A 17 10.54 0.85 -11.28
CA VAL A 17 9.20 1.48 -11.38
C VAL A 17 8.17 0.48 -11.89
N VAL A 18 8.54 -0.33 -12.88
CA VAL A 18 7.67 -1.37 -13.45
C VAL A 18 7.41 -2.48 -12.42
N ASN A 19 8.45 -2.95 -11.73
CA ASN A 19 8.37 -3.98 -10.69
C ASN A 19 7.50 -3.51 -9.52
N LEU A 20 7.73 -2.29 -9.02
CA LEU A 20 6.93 -1.70 -7.95
C LEU A 20 5.46 -1.54 -8.37
N GLY A 21 5.20 -1.09 -9.59
CA GLY A 21 3.85 -0.97 -10.13
C GLY A 21 3.15 -2.34 -10.30
N GLY A 22 3.89 -3.36 -10.73
CA GLY A 22 3.41 -4.74 -10.76
C GLY A 22 3.03 -5.27 -9.38
N PHE A 23 3.88 -5.04 -8.38
CA PHE A 23 3.59 -5.40 -6.99
C PHE A 23 2.42 -4.63 -6.40
N ALA A 24 2.22 -3.36 -6.77
CA ALA A 24 1.04 -2.61 -6.37
C ALA A 24 -0.26 -3.22 -6.94
N VAL A 25 -0.23 -3.73 -8.18
CA VAL A 25 -1.36 -4.46 -8.77
C VAL A 25 -1.62 -5.77 -8.02
N ILE A 26 -0.59 -6.57 -7.75
CA ILE A 26 -0.70 -7.82 -6.98
C ILE A 26 -1.27 -7.52 -5.58
N SER A 27 -0.74 -6.51 -4.91
CA SER A 27 -1.21 -6.08 -3.59
C SER A 27 -2.68 -5.67 -3.64
N SER A 28 -3.13 -5.00 -4.70
CA SER A 28 -4.55 -4.62 -4.87
C SER A 28 -5.47 -5.85 -4.98
N ILE A 29 -5.01 -6.91 -5.65
CA ILE A 29 -5.74 -8.19 -5.72
C ILE A 29 -5.81 -8.83 -4.32
N ILE A 30 -4.69 -8.84 -3.58
CA ILE A 30 -4.64 -9.34 -2.20
C ILE A 30 -5.59 -8.55 -1.30
N PHE A 31 -5.62 -7.22 -1.40
CA PHE A 31 -6.56 -6.38 -0.67
C PHE A 31 -8.01 -6.67 -1.04
N GLY A 32 -8.30 -6.86 -2.33
CA GLY A 32 -9.63 -7.26 -2.81
C GLY A 32 -10.08 -8.59 -2.18
N ALA A 33 -9.21 -9.59 -2.20
CA ALA A 33 -9.45 -10.88 -1.54
C ALA A 33 -9.67 -10.72 -0.03
N ALA A 34 -8.81 -9.97 0.68
CA ALA A 34 -8.95 -9.72 2.11
C ALA A 34 -10.27 -9.01 2.45
N ASN A 35 -10.72 -8.10 1.58
CA ASN A 35 -11.94 -7.34 1.75
C ASN A 35 -13.22 -8.20 1.74
N HIS A 36 -13.17 -9.41 1.15
CA HIS A 36 -14.27 -10.38 1.24
C HIS A 36 -14.46 -10.95 2.65
N PHE A 37 -13.39 -11.02 3.46
CA PHE A 37 -13.43 -11.61 4.81
C PHE A 37 -13.58 -10.56 5.91
N SER A 38 -12.95 -9.41 5.74
CA SER A 38 -13.05 -8.26 6.64
C SER A 38 -12.93 -7.00 5.81
N LYS A 39 -13.79 -6.00 6.04
CA LYS A 39 -13.78 -4.72 5.33
C LYS A 39 -12.54 -3.88 5.71
N VAL A 40 -11.35 -4.34 5.31
CA VAL A 40 -10.06 -3.76 5.63
C VAL A 40 -9.94 -2.35 5.03
N SER A 41 -9.23 -1.45 5.73
CA SER A 41 -9.01 -0.09 5.24
C SER A 41 -7.94 -0.08 4.14
N ILE A 42 -8.37 -0.07 2.88
CA ILE A 42 -7.46 0.06 1.72
C ILE A 42 -6.71 1.40 1.76
N HIS A 43 -7.32 2.48 2.28
CA HIS A 43 -6.67 3.79 2.40
C HIS A 43 -5.45 3.73 3.35
N THR A 44 -5.62 3.11 4.52
CA THR A 44 -4.52 2.91 5.46
C THR A 44 -3.50 1.94 4.89
N GLY A 45 -3.98 0.85 4.28
CA GLY A 45 -3.14 -0.16 3.65
C GLY A 45 -2.28 0.35 2.49
N ALA A 46 -2.81 1.23 1.64
CA ALA A 46 -2.05 1.85 0.57
C ALA A 46 -0.93 2.75 1.12
N MET A 47 -1.20 3.46 2.22
CA MET A 47 -0.19 4.33 2.85
C MET A 47 0.93 3.51 3.51
N THR A 48 0.59 2.43 4.19
CA THR A 48 1.60 1.54 4.79
C THR A 48 2.31 0.67 3.75
N PHE A 49 1.67 0.34 2.62
CA PHE A 49 2.32 -0.26 1.46
C PHE A 49 3.41 0.66 0.91
N ALA A 50 3.10 1.93 0.65
CA ALA A 50 4.08 2.90 0.19
C ALA A 50 5.25 3.03 1.18
N ALA A 51 4.95 3.09 2.48
CA ALA A 51 5.98 3.12 3.52
C ALA A 51 6.89 1.88 3.50
N GLY A 52 6.30 0.68 3.38
CA GLY A 52 7.03 -0.58 3.31
C GLY A 52 7.89 -0.69 2.04
N ALA A 53 7.36 -0.26 0.89
CA ALA A 53 8.08 -0.29 -0.38
C ALA A 53 9.35 0.56 -0.37
N PHE A 54 9.36 1.67 0.38
CA PHE A 54 10.52 2.54 0.49
C PHE A 54 11.58 2.09 1.51
N ILE A 55 11.36 1.00 2.26
CA ILE A 55 12.21 0.65 3.41
C ILE A 55 13.67 0.40 3.02
N THR A 56 13.92 -0.16 1.83
CA THR A 56 15.26 -0.42 1.29
C THR A 56 15.78 0.70 0.39
N GLN A 57 14.87 1.47 -0.22
CA GLN A 57 15.20 2.46 -1.26
C GLN A 57 15.39 3.87 -0.68
N ILE A 58 14.48 4.33 0.16
CA ILE A 58 14.46 5.67 0.75
C ILE A 58 13.93 5.59 2.19
N PRO A 59 14.73 5.13 3.17
CA PRO A 59 14.26 4.82 4.53
C PRO A 59 13.58 5.99 5.27
N SER A 60 13.96 7.23 4.97
CA SER A 60 13.34 8.44 5.54
C SER A 60 11.86 8.57 5.14
N LEU A 61 11.49 8.10 3.95
CA LEU A 61 10.11 8.09 3.48
C LEU A 61 9.28 6.98 4.13
N THR A 62 9.89 5.87 4.55
CA THR A 62 9.20 4.84 5.34
C THR A 62 8.66 5.42 6.63
N PHE A 63 9.49 6.13 7.40
CA PHE A 63 9.05 6.75 8.65
C PHE A 63 7.95 7.78 8.41
N THR A 64 8.11 8.62 7.39
CA THR A 64 7.10 9.61 6.99
C THR A 64 5.77 8.94 6.62
N GLY A 65 5.80 7.87 5.82
CA GLY A 65 4.62 7.12 5.42
C GLY A 65 3.91 6.46 6.60
N LEU A 66 4.67 5.86 7.53
CA LEU A 66 4.11 5.28 8.75
C LEU A 66 3.46 6.34 9.64
N LEU A 67 4.11 7.49 9.84
CA LEU A 67 3.52 8.59 10.61
C LEU A 67 2.24 9.11 9.98
N LEU A 68 2.21 9.31 8.65
CA LEU A 68 1.02 9.77 7.93
C LEU A 68 -0.10 8.72 7.89
N SER A 69 0.22 7.44 8.04
CA SER A 69 -0.80 6.39 8.11
C SER A 69 -1.72 6.52 9.34
N ILE A 70 -1.23 7.15 10.42
CA ILE A 70 -1.98 7.36 11.67
C ILE A 70 -3.16 8.33 11.45
N PRO A 71 -2.97 9.59 11.00
CA PRO A 71 -4.09 10.49 10.75
C PRO A 71 -5.01 9.98 9.63
N VAL A 72 -4.48 9.27 8.62
CA VAL A 72 -5.31 8.62 7.58
C VAL A 72 -6.21 7.55 8.19
N GLY A 73 -5.67 6.67 9.04
CA GLY A 73 -6.44 5.65 9.74
C GLY A 73 -7.46 6.25 10.69
N TRP A 74 -7.07 7.26 11.47
CA TRP A 74 -7.98 7.99 12.36
C TRP A 74 -9.14 8.63 11.61
N SER A 75 -8.88 9.25 10.45
CA SER A 75 -9.94 9.87 9.64
C SER A 75 -11.00 8.84 9.20
N ARG A 76 -10.60 7.61 8.85
CA ARG A 76 -11.53 6.55 8.44
C ARG A 76 -12.40 6.06 9.59
N VAL A 77 -11.88 6.05 10.80
CA VAL A 77 -12.68 5.75 12.01
C VAL A 77 -13.59 6.92 12.34
N ARG A 78 -13.11 8.16 12.27
CA ARG A 78 -13.87 9.36 12.62
C ARG A 78 -15.06 9.61 11.70
N LEU A 79 -14.96 9.19 10.44
CA LEU A 79 -16.00 9.25 9.42
C LEU A 79 -16.90 8.00 9.41
N ASP A 80 -16.80 7.12 10.40
CA ASP A 80 -17.56 5.87 10.52
C ASP A 80 -17.47 4.95 9.29
N CYS A 81 -16.42 5.08 8.48
CA CYS A 81 -16.20 4.28 7.29
C CYS A 81 -15.64 2.89 7.65
N HIS A 82 -14.82 2.83 8.70
CA HIS A 82 -14.14 1.63 9.18
C HIS A 82 -14.02 1.61 10.72
N THR A 83 -13.93 0.42 11.29
CA THR A 83 -13.55 0.23 12.71
C THR A 83 -12.03 0.32 12.89
N ARG A 84 -11.57 0.54 14.14
CA ARG A 84 -10.14 0.50 14.48
C ARG A 84 -9.48 -0.82 14.05
N LYS A 85 -10.18 -1.95 14.23
CA LYS A 85 -9.68 -3.28 13.81
C LYS A 85 -9.46 -3.36 12.30
N GLN A 86 -10.41 -2.87 11.51
CA GLN A 86 -10.30 -2.85 10.04
C GLN A 86 -9.16 -1.94 9.55
N VAL A 87 -8.90 -0.83 10.26
CA VAL A 87 -7.77 0.06 9.99
C VAL A 87 -6.44 -0.62 10.30
N ILE A 88 -6.31 -1.27 11.46
CA ILE A 88 -5.09 -2.00 11.84
C ILE A 88 -4.83 -3.16 10.88
N GLN A 89 -5.84 -3.97 10.55
CA GLN A 89 -5.74 -5.07 9.60
C GLN A 89 -5.28 -4.57 8.22
N GLY A 90 -5.90 -3.50 7.71
CA GLY A 90 -5.50 -2.89 6.44
C GLY A 90 -4.07 -2.37 6.48
N GLY A 91 -3.67 -1.72 7.57
CA GLY A 91 -2.31 -1.22 7.77
C GLY A 91 -1.26 -2.34 7.81
N MET A 92 -1.50 -3.42 8.55
CA MET A 92 -0.60 -4.57 8.63
C MET A 92 -0.45 -5.27 7.28
N LEU A 93 -1.56 -5.51 6.59
CA LEU A 93 -1.55 -6.14 5.26
C LEU A 93 -0.76 -5.29 4.26
N GLY A 94 -1.03 -3.98 4.25
CA GLY A 94 -0.33 -3.04 3.38
C GLY A 94 1.16 -3.00 3.64
N LEU A 95 1.57 -2.92 4.91
CA LEU A 95 2.97 -2.93 5.29
C LEU A 95 3.67 -4.21 4.86
N ALA A 96 3.05 -5.38 5.08
CA ALA A 96 3.61 -6.66 4.68
C ALA A 96 3.83 -6.74 3.16
N CYS A 97 2.82 -6.34 2.37
CA CYS A 97 2.94 -6.27 0.91
C CYS A 97 4.02 -5.28 0.45
N GLY A 98 4.11 -4.11 1.09
CA GLY A 98 5.11 -3.09 0.77
C GLY A 98 6.53 -3.56 1.08
N VAL A 99 6.74 -4.15 2.25
CA VAL A 99 8.05 -4.73 2.62
C VAL A 99 8.43 -5.82 1.64
N ALA A 100 7.51 -6.72 1.25
CA ALA A 100 7.78 -7.72 0.23
C ALA A 100 8.19 -7.09 -1.11
N ALA A 101 7.53 -6.00 -1.52
CA ALA A 101 7.87 -5.27 -2.75
C ALA A 101 9.24 -4.59 -2.71
N SER A 102 9.78 -4.29 -1.52
CA SER A 102 11.05 -3.56 -1.37
C SER A 102 12.31 -4.39 -1.66
N PHE A 103 12.18 -5.70 -1.82
CA PHE A 103 13.29 -6.64 -2.06
C PHE A 103 13.44 -7.05 -3.54
N ILE A 104 12.81 -6.31 -4.45
CA ILE A 104 12.63 -6.65 -5.87
C ILE A 104 12.91 -5.42 -6.72
#